data_AF-A0A2T7TM61-F1
#
_entry.id   AF-A0A2T7TM61-F1
#
_cell.length_a   1.000
_cell.length_b   1.000
_cell.length_c   1.000
_cell.angle_alpha   90.00
_cell.angle_beta   90.00
_cell.angle_gamma   90.00
#
_symmetry.space_group_name_H-M   'P 1'
#
loop_
_entity.id
_entity.type
_entity.pdbx_description
1 polymer ?
#
loop_
_entity_poly.entity_id
_entity_poly.type
_entity_poly.pdbx_seq_one_letter_code
_entity_poly.pdbx_strand_id
1 'polypeptide(L)'
;MKKQDQILQEWSAQLIEAFELQGTTIDIDAILSLAGDAAHSIVRPAAPLTTFIAGYAAGLAVASQQATEAVAMESAIEAARRQCPTGDAAAPPTAEAQ
;
A
#
# COMPACT_ATOMS: atom_id res chain seq x y z
N MET A 1 -16.33 -11.29 -8.37
CA MET A 1 -15.33 -10.22 -8.09
C MET A 1 -15.68 -8.89 -8.73
N LYS A 2 -16.11 -8.82 -10.00
CA LYS A 2 -16.49 -7.57 -10.70
C LYS A 2 -17.31 -6.53 -9.91
N LYS A 3 -18.22 -6.97 -9.02
CA LYS A 3 -19.03 -6.08 -8.18
C LYS A 3 -18.21 -5.32 -7.13
N GLN A 4 -17.21 -5.96 -6.53
CA GLN A 4 -16.36 -5.33 -5.51
C GLN A 4 -15.43 -4.31 -6.15
N ASP A 5 -14.83 -4.66 -7.29
CA ASP A 5 -13.97 -3.76 -8.07
C ASP A 5 -14.75 -2.50 -8.48
N GLN A 6 -15.99 -2.67 -8.96
CA GLN A 6 -16.87 -1.55 -9.28
C GLN A 6 -17.16 -0.66 -8.06
N ILE A 7 -17.50 -1.24 -6.91
CA ILE A 7 -17.75 -0.48 -5.66
C ILE A 7 -16.51 0.33 -5.27
N LEU A 8 -15.31 -0.24 -5.39
CA LEU A 8 -14.06 0.43 -5.04
C LEU A 8 -13.73 1.56 -6.03
N GLN A 9 -13.98 1.37 -7.32
CA GLN A 9 -13.82 2.40 -8.34
C GLN A 9 -14.78 3.58 -8.11
N GLU A 10 -16.06 3.30 -7.87
CA GLU A 10 -17.08 4.31 -7.56
C GLU A 10 -16.76 5.06 -6.26
N TRP A 11 -16.28 4.34 -5.24
CA TRP A 11 -15.86 4.95 -3.98
C TRP A 11 -14.62 5.83 -4.15
N SER A 12 -13.61 5.35 -4.90
CA SER A 12 -12.41 6.14 -5.21
C SER A 12 -12.76 7.41 -5.97
N ALA A 13 -13.69 7.35 -6.93
CA ALA A 13 -14.14 8.51 -7.67
C ALA A 13 -14.81 9.56 -6.75
N GLN A 14 -15.65 9.12 -5.81
CA GLN A 14 -16.28 10.01 -4.81
C GLN A 14 -15.23 10.69 -3.92
N LEU A 15 -14.20 9.97 -3.48
CA LEU A 15 -13.12 10.55 -2.67
C LEU A 15 -12.25 11.53 -3.46
N ILE A 16 -11.93 11.21 -4.72
CA ILE A 16 -11.20 12.12 -5.61
C ILE A 16 -11.97 13.44 -5.80
N GLU A 17 -13.29 13.35 -6.00
CA GLU A 17 -14.15 14.53 -6.09
C GLU A 17 -14.17 15.32 -4.78
N ALA A 18 -14.41 14.65 -3.65
CA ALA A 18 -14.52 15.29 -2.34
C ALA A 18 -13.21 15.97 -1.88
N PHE A 19 -12.06 15.50 -2.34
CA PHE A 19 -10.74 16.06 -2.03
C PHE A 19 -10.20 16.99 -3.12
N GLU A 20 -10.99 17.29 -4.15
CA GLU A 20 -10.58 18.16 -5.25
C GLU A 20 -9.31 17.68 -5.98
N LEU A 21 -9.15 16.36 -6.12
CA LEU A 21 -8.00 15.70 -6.74
C LEU A 21 -8.25 15.37 -8.21
N GLN A 22 -9.02 16.20 -8.93
CA GLN A 22 -9.37 15.90 -10.31
C GLN A 22 -8.10 15.85 -11.20
N GLY A 23 -7.99 14.80 -12.01
CA GLY A 23 -6.79 14.55 -12.83
C GLY A 23 -5.77 13.60 -12.19
N THR A 24 -5.92 13.28 -10.89
CA THR A 24 -5.10 12.27 -10.22
C THR A 24 -5.52 10.87 -10.64
N THR A 25 -4.55 10.04 -11.01
CA THR A 25 -4.76 8.62 -11.29
C THR A 25 -4.41 7.81 -10.03
N ILE A 26 -5.37 7.02 -9.52
CA ILE A 26 -5.18 6.15 -8.36
C ILE A 26 -5.11 4.70 -8.83
N ASP A 27 -3.98 4.03 -8.55
CA ASP A 27 -3.82 2.61 -8.77
C ASP A 27 -4.38 1.83 -7.57
N ILE A 28 -5.66 1.48 -7.64
CA ILE A 28 -6.37 0.74 -6.59
C ILE A 28 -5.75 -0.65 -6.38
N ASP A 29 -5.33 -1.32 -7.45
CA ASP A 29 -4.78 -2.68 -7.37
C ASP A 29 -3.42 -2.67 -6.65
N ALA A 30 -2.56 -1.68 -6.93
CA ALA A 30 -1.30 -1.52 -6.22
C ALA A 30 -1.50 -1.25 -4.72
N ILE A 31 -2.47 -0.40 -4.36
CA ILE A 31 -2.81 -0.09 -2.97
C ILE A 31 -3.30 -1.35 -2.23
N LEU A 32 -4.24 -2.08 -2.84
CA LEU A 32 -4.79 -3.30 -2.23
C LEU A 32 -3.78 -4.43 -2.16
N SER A 33 -2.90 -4.54 -3.15
CA SER A 33 -1.76 -5.45 -3.12
C SER A 33 -0.83 -5.15 -1.93
N LEU A 34 -0.44 -3.88 -1.74
CA LEU A 34 0.41 -3.49 -0.61
C LEU A 34 -0.28 -3.73 0.74
N ALA A 35 -1.57 -3.39 0.85
CA ALA A 35 -2.35 -3.67 2.06
C ALA A 35 -2.38 -5.18 2.35
N GLY A 36 -2.59 -6.00 1.30
CA GLY A 36 -2.53 -7.45 1.37
C GLY A 36 -1.20 -7.94 1.93
N ASP A 37 -0.08 -7.52 1.33
CA ASP A 37 1.26 -7.92 1.78
C ASP A 37 1.47 -7.63 3.27
N ALA A 38 1.11 -6.41 3.72
CA ALA A 38 1.26 -6.02 5.12
C ALA A 38 0.36 -6.84 6.06
N ALA A 39 -0.91 -7.06 5.68
CA ALA A 39 -1.86 -7.81 6.51
C ALA A 39 -1.47 -9.28 6.68
N HIS A 40 -0.90 -9.90 5.63
CA HIS A 40 -0.49 -11.31 5.67
C HIS A 40 0.87 -11.52 6.35
N SER A 41 1.81 -10.59 6.16
CA SER A 41 3.19 -10.75 6.64
C SER A 41 3.43 -10.22 8.06
N ILE A 42 2.59 -9.30 8.55
CA ILE A 42 2.74 -8.66 9.87
C ILE A 42 1.56 -9.03 10.77
N VAL A 43 0.44 -8.32 10.64
CA VAL A 43 -0.85 -8.57 11.31
C VAL A 43 -1.95 -7.86 10.53
N ARG A 44 -3.21 -8.30 10.63
CA ARG A 44 -4.32 -7.68 9.88
C ARG A 44 -4.43 -6.14 10.01
N PRO A 45 -4.23 -5.52 11.20
CA PRO A 45 -4.23 -4.06 11.33
C PRO A 45 -3.10 -3.33 10.59
N ALA A 46 -2.06 -4.02 10.11
CA ALA A 46 -0.97 -3.42 9.36
C ALA A 46 -1.40 -2.93 7.98
N ALA A 47 -2.44 -3.53 7.37
CA ALA A 47 -2.96 -3.09 6.06
C ALA A 47 -3.25 -1.58 6.00
N PRO A 48 -4.19 -1.03 6.80
CA PRO A 48 -4.51 0.40 6.76
C PRO A 48 -3.37 1.29 7.26
N LEU A 49 -2.56 0.81 8.20
CA LEU A 49 -1.43 1.57 8.73
C LEU A 49 -0.36 1.79 7.64
N THR A 50 0.01 0.72 6.93
CA THR A 50 1.03 0.75 5.88
C THR A 50 0.59 1.63 4.70
N THR A 51 -0.64 1.49 4.21
CA THR A 51 -1.10 2.27 3.06
C THR A 51 -1.27 3.75 3.39
N PHE A 52 -1.72 4.09 4.62
CA PHE A 52 -1.77 5.48 5.07
C PHE A 52 -0.38 6.12 5.12
N ILE A 53 0.61 5.44 5.73
CA ILE A 53 1.98 5.96 5.83
C ILE A 53 2.63 6.09 4.46
N ALA A 54 2.44 5.11 3.56
CA ALA A 54 2.97 5.18 2.19
C ALA A 54 2.39 6.38 1.43
N GLY A 55 1.07 6.59 1.48
CA GLY A 55 0.42 7.76 0.88
C GLY A 55 0.89 9.09 1.48
N TYR A 56 1.06 9.14 2.81
CA TYR A 56 1.59 10.33 3.50
C TYR A 56 3.02 10.65 3.07
N ALA A 57 3.90 9.65 2.98
CA ALA A 57 5.28 9.82 2.53
C ALA A 57 5.34 10.28 1.05
N ALA A 58 4.52 9.70 0.17
CA ALA A 58 4.41 10.14 -1.22
C ALA A 58 3.97 11.61 -1.30
N GLY A 59 2.96 12.02 -0.53
CA GLY A 59 2.50 13.40 -0.46
C GLY A 59 3.59 14.38 -0.01
N LEU A 60 4.39 14.00 1.01
CA LEU A 60 5.54 14.81 1.46
C LEU A 60 6.61 14.95 0.38
N ALA A 61 6.91 13.88 -0.37
CA ALA A 61 7.90 13.92 -1.46
C ALA A 61 7.47 14.84 -2.61
N VAL A 62 6.18 14.83 -2.97
CA VAL A 62 5.61 15.75 -3.96
C VAL A 62 5.64 17.19 -3.44
N ALA A 63 5.17 17.42 -2.22
CA ALA A 63 5.11 18.76 -1.61
C ALA A 63 6.50 19.42 -1.47
N SER A 64 7.54 18.61 -1.30
CA SER A 64 8.94 19.06 -1.21
C SER A 64 9.67 19.10 -2.57
N GLN A 65 8.96 18.87 -3.68
CA GLN A 65 9.50 18.84 -5.04
C GLN A 65 10.63 17.80 -5.25
N GLN A 66 10.64 16.74 -4.44
CA GLN A 66 11.64 15.67 -4.56
C GLN A 66 11.32 14.69 -5.69
N ALA A 67 10.05 14.54 -6.03
CA ALA A 67 9.57 13.63 -7.08
C ALA A 67 8.25 14.12 -7.67
N THR A 68 7.94 13.64 -8.88
CA THR A 68 6.61 13.77 -9.48
C THR A 68 5.61 12.87 -8.73
N GLU A 69 4.31 13.12 -8.86
CA GLU A 69 3.26 12.32 -8.20
C GLU A 69 3.39 10.82 -8.47
N ALA A 70 3.58 10.45 -9.74
CA ALA A 70 3.73 9.05 -10.14
C ALA A 70 4.95 8.40 -9.48
N VAL A 71 6.12 9.06 -9.55
CA VAL A 71 7.38 8.53 -8.97
C VAL A 71 7.30 8.47 -7.46
N ALA A 72 6.69 9.47 -6.81
CA ALA A 72 6.53 9.51 -5.36
C ALA A 72 5.66 8.35 -4.86
N MET A 73 4.53 8.10 -5.53
CA MET A 73 3.62 7.00 -5.17
C MET A 73 4.27 5.63 -5.37
N GLU A 74 4.87 5.40 -6.54
CA GLU A 74 5.58 4.17 -6.86
C GLU A 74 6.70 3.90 -5.84
N SER A 75 7.55 4.90 -5.59
CA SER A 75 8.67 4.80 -4.66
C SER A 75 8.20 4.50 -3.23
N ALA A 76 7.12 5.14 -2.77
CA ALA A 76 6.57 4.92 -1.44
C ALA A 76 5.96 3.51 -1.28
N ILE A 77 5.22 3.04 -2.30
CA ILE A 77 4.65 1.68 -2.32
C ILE A 77 5.77 0.64 -2.28
N GLU A 78 6.79 0.80 -3.11
CA GLU A 78 7.94 -0.11 -3.12
C GLU A 78 8.71 -0.08 -1.79
N ALA A 79 8.95 1.11 -1.24
CA ALA A 79 9.64 1.26 0.04
C ALA A 79 8.89 0.57 1.18
N ALA A 80 7.56 0.71 1.21
CA ALA A 80 6.71 0.01 2.17
C ALA A 80 6.71 -1.52 1.95
N ARG A 81 6.64 -1.97 0.69
CA ARG A 81 6.65 -3.40 0.35
C ARG A 81 7.94 -4.08 0.80
N ARG A 82 9.09 -3.41 0.67
CA ARG A 82 10.40 -3.92 1.16
C ARG A 82 10.44 -4.17 2.67
N GLN A 83 9.54 -3.57 3.45
CA GLN A 83 9.45 -3.81 4.90
C GLN A 83 8.55 -5.00 5.26
N CYS A 84 7.73 -5.47 4.32
CA CYS A 84 6.88 -6.64 4.55
C CYS A 84 7.75 -7.91 4.54
N PRO A 85 7.75 -8.72 5.61
CA PRO A 85 8.48 -9.98 5.62
C PRO A 85 8.03 -10.89 4.47
N THR A 86 8.97 -11.37 3.67
CA THR A 86 8.70 -12.49 2.76
C THR A 86 8.55 -13.76 3.60
N GLY A 87 7.51 -14.56 3.34
CA GLY A 87 7.15 -15.76 4.10
C GLY A 87 8.19 -16.90 4.13
N ASP A 88 9.43 -16.66 3.70
CA ASP A 88 10.53 -17.63 3.64
C ASP A 88 11.59 -17.42 4.74
N ALA A 89 11.25 -16.74 5.82
CA ALA A 89 11.93 -16.97 7.10
C ALA A 89 11.24 -18.13 7.84
N ALA A 90 11.21 -19.32 7.20
CA ALA A 90 11.01 -20.56 7.94
C ALA A 90 12.17 -20.65 8.95
N ALA A 91 11.85 -20.46 10.23
CA ALA A 91 12.78 -20.77 11.31
C ALA A 91 13.33 -22.19 11.09
N PRO A 92 14.65 -22.43 11.22
CA PRO A 92 15.16 -23.79 11.18
C PRO A 92 14.44 -24.61 12.26
N PRO A 93 14.14 -25.90 12.02
CA PRO A 93 13.52 -26.73 13.04
C PRO A 93 14.44 -26.72 14.26
N THR A 94 13.93 -26.27 15.39
CA THR A 94 14.62 -26.40 16.67
C THR A 94 14.83 -27.88 16.90
N ALA A 95 16.06 -28.33 16.68
CA ALA A 95 16.51 -29.64 17.10
C ALA A 95 16.56 -29.62 18.64
N GLU A 96 15.44 -29.96 19.27
CA GLU A 96 15.49 -30.41 20.66
C GLU A 96 15.89 -31.89 20.64
N ALA A 97 17.13 -32.07 21.07
CA ALA A 97 17.79 -33.33 21.31
C ALA A 97 17.26 -33.97 22.61
N GLN A 98 17.07 -35.29 22.52
CA GLN A 98 17.19 -36.31 23.58
C GLN A 98 16.29 -36.20 24.82
#